data_AF-A0A3B8V6Z8-F1
#
_entry.id   AF-A0A3B8V6Z8-F1
#
_cell.length_a   1.000
_cell.length_b   1.000
_cell.length_c   1.000
_cell.angle_alpha   90.00
_cell.angle_beta   90.00
_cell.angle_gamma   90.00
#
_symmetry.space_group_name_H-M   'P 1'
#
loop_
_entity.id
_entity.type
_entity.pdbx_description
1 polymer ?
#
loop_
_entity_poly.entity_id
_entity_poly.type
_entity_poly.pdbx_seq_one_letter_code
_entity_poly.pdbx_strand_id
1 'polypeptide(L)'
;MQYCKTGTRGAIVCADDEKTRLARLTLPYPSFGIENAGAYYSAKNLNAKDEKYSFDFYEGGKKLCRVSLNVEGKCHVYNALAAGAAARFFGLS
;
A
#
# COMPACT_ATOMS: atom_id res chain seq x y z
N MET A 1 -0.94 15.92 -15.47
CA MET A 1 -1.46 16.11 -14.10
C MET A 1 -0.39 15.63 -13.12
N GLN A 2 0.47 16.55 -12.66
CA GLN A 2 1.60 16.24 -11.78
C GLN A 2 1.19 16.51 -10.33
N TYR A 3 0.78 15.44 -9.62
CA TYR A 3 0.36 15.51 -8.22
C TYR A 3 1.54 15.26 -7.27
N CYS A 4 2.58 16.09 -7.32
CA CYS A 4 3.62 16.13 -6.27
C CYS A 4 4.28 17.51 -6.33
N LYS A 5 3.68 18.51 -5.67
CA LYS A 5 4.34 19.81 -5.46
C LYS A 5 5.50 19.61 -4.48
N THR A 6 6.68 20.04 -4.92
CA THR A 6 7.91 20.25 -4.14
C THR A 6 7.60 20.75 -2.73
N GLY A 7 7.67 19.88 -1.72
CA GLY A 7 7.44 20.26 -0.33
C GLY A 7 7.10 19.11 0.63
N THR A 8 6.64 17.95 0.14
CA THR A 8 6.35 16.80 1.00
C THR A 8 7.60 15.97 1.25
N ARG A 9 7.85 15.60 2.52
CA ARG A 9 8.96 14.75 3.01
C ARG A 9 8.96 13.30 2.47
N GLY A 10 8.29 13.07 1.33
CA GLY A 10 8.11 11.80 0.63
C GLY A 10 6.63 11.54 0.32
N ALA A 11 6.41 10.78 -0.73
CA ALA A 11 5.09 10.33 -1.18
C ALA A 11 5.04 8.81 -1.16
N ILE A 12 3.85 8.23 -1.03
CA ILE A 12 3.63 6.80 -1.24
C ILE A 12 2.67 6.65 -2.40
N VAL A 13 3.10 5.90 -3.40
CA VAL A 13 2.44 5.85 -4.70
C VAL A 13 1.73 4.51 -4.89
N CYS A 14 0.50 4.51 -5.41
CA CYS A 14 -0.13 3.27 -5.86
C CYS A 14 0.71 2.66 -6.99
N ALA A 15 1.02 1.37 -6.90
CA ALA A 15 1.68 0.63 -7.97
C ALA A 15 0.68 0.03 -8.98
N ASP A 16 -0.58 -0.07 -8.58
CA ASP A 16 -1.68 -0.64 -9.37
C ASP A 16 -2.19 0.32 -10.46
N ASP A 17 -2.03 1.62 -10.26
CA ASP A 17 -2.58 2.64 -11.15
C ASP A 17 -1.53 3.08 -12.19
N GLU A 18 -1.92 3.05 -13.47
CA GLU A 18 -1.00 3.28 -14.59
C GLU A 18 -0.41 4.69 -14.60
N LYS A 19 -1.15 5.69 -14.09
CA LYS A 19 -0.67 7.08 -14.01
C LYS A 19 0.41 7.24 -12.95
N THR A 20 0.36 6.43 -11.89
CA THR A 20 1.33 6.44 -10.80
C THR A 20 2.54 5.55 -11.07
N ARG A 21 2.45 4.64 -12.05
CA ARG A 21 3.58 3.86 -12.56
C ARG A 21 4.71 4.74 -13.13
N LEU A 22 4.38 5.84 -13.80
CA LEU A 22 5.36 6.81 -14.31
C LEU A 22 6.12 7.52 -13.19
N ALA A 23 5.44 7.83 -12.08
CA ALA A 23 6.05 8.46 -10.91
C ALA A 23 7.05 7.54 -10.19
N ARG A 24 6.83 6.22 -10.22
CA ARG A 24 7.78 5.22 -9.68
C ARG A 24 9.11 5.18 -10.42
N LEU A 25 9.12 5.47 -11.72
CA LEU A 25 10.33 5.45 -12.54
C LEU A 25 11.18 6.72 -12.38
N THR A 26 10.55 7.82 -11.94
CA THR A 26 11.21 9.13 -11.85
C THR A 26 11.59 9.52 -10.43
N LEU A 27 10.99 8.93 -9.41
CA LEU A 27 11.19 9.34 -8.02
C LEU A 27 11.41 8.12 -7.10
N PRO A 28 12.33 8.21 -6.11
CA PRO A 28 12.64 7.12 -5.18
C PRO A 28 11.56 6.98 -4.08
N TYR A 29 10.29 7.04 -4.46
CA TYR A 29 9.18 6.94 -3.53
C TYR A 29 8.73 5.49 -3.36
N PRO A 30 8.51 5.03 -2.11
CA PRO A 30 7.99 3.69 -1.88
C PRO A 30 6.57 3.59 -2.45
N SER A 31 6.27 2.44 -3.04
CA SER A 31 4.98 2.19 -3.68
C SER A 31 4.20 1.09 -2.97
N PHE A 32 2.87 1.18 -2.96
CA PHE A 32 2.00 0.15 -2.42
C PHE A 32 1.08 -0.44 -3.50
N GLY A 33 0.82 -1.75 -3.45
CA GLY A 33 -0.05 -2.40 -4.42
C GLY A 33 -0.51 -3.78 -3.94
N ILE A 34 -1.71 -4.19 -4.36
CA ILE A 34 -2.26 -5.50 -4.01
C ILE A 34 -2.00 -6.49 -5.16
N GLU A 35 -2.25 -6.10 -6.41
CA GLU A 35 -2.05 -6.97 -7.57
C GLU A 35 -0.62 -6.90 -8.10
N ASN A 36 0.05 -5.76 -7.93
CA ASN A 36 1.41 -5.55 -8.40
C ASN A 36 2.48 -6.12 -7.44
N ALA A 37 3.00 -7.31 -7.76
CA ALA A 37 4.06 -7.98 -7.00
C ALA A 37 5.39 -7.19 -6.92
N GLY A 38 5.59 -6.21 -7.81
CA GLY A 38 6.75 -5.32 -7.80
C GLY A 38 6.62 -4.14 -6.82
N ALA A 39 5.54 -4.00 -6.06
CA ALA A 39 5.37 -2.91 -5.10
C ALA A 39 6.22 -3.14 -3.83
N TYR A 40 6.76 -2.05 -3.25
CA TYR A 40 7.51 -2.13 -1.99
C TYR A 40 6.63 -2.58 -0.83
N TYR A 41 5.42 -2.04 -0.74
CA TYR A 41 4.38 -2.51 0.17
C TYR A 41 3.36 -3.35 -0.59
N SER A 42 3.07 -4.55 -0.10
CA SER A 42 2.05 -5.41 -0.72
C SER A 42 1.17 -6.11 0.29
N ALA A 43 -0.09 -6.32 -0.09
CA ALA A 43 -1.00 -7.20 0.65
C ALA A 43 -0.97 -8.58 -0.01
N LYS A 44 -0.69 -9.62 0.77
CA LYS A 44 -0.77 -11.02 0.34
C LYS A 44 -1.70 -11.81 1.26
N ASN A 45 -2.08 -13.02 0.84
CA ASN A 45 -2.98 -13.90 1.60
C ASN A 45 -4.30 -13.19 1.98
N LEU A 46 -4.92 -12.52 1.01
CA LEU A 46 -6.21 -11.89 1.21
C LEU A 46 -7.25 -12.95 1.54
N ASN A 47 -7.84 -12.86 2.72
CA ASN A 47 -8.84 -13.80 3.21
C ASN A 47 -10.09 -13.02 3.62
N ALA A 48 -11.19 -13.24 2.92
CA ALA A 48 -12.50 -12.75 3.33
C ALA A 48 -13.20 -13.85 4.14
N LYS A 49 -13.52 -13.58 5.40
CA LYS A 49 -14.31 -14.49 6.24
C LYS A 49 -15.41 -13.67 6.89
N ASP A 50 -16.67 -14.04 6.66
CA ASP A 50 -17.82 -13.38 7.30
C ASP A 50 -17.85 -11.86 7.02
N GLU A 51 -17.65 -11.49 5.75
CA GLU A 51 -17.52 -10.08 5.27
C GLU A 51 -16.32 -9.30 5.84
N LYS A 52 -15.51 -9.89 6.71
CA LYS A 52 -14.28 -9.31 7.26
C LYS A 52 -13.08 -9.70 6.43
N TYR A 53 -12.29 -8.71 6.03
CA TYR A 53 -11.10 -8.91 5.21
C TYR A 53 -9.85 -8.98 6.08
N SER A 54 -9.06 -10.03 5.92
CA SER A 54 -7.75 -10.17 6.56
C SER A 54 -6.68 -10.30 5.48
N PHE A 55 -5.52 -9.69 5.69
CA PHE A 55 -4.40 -9.81 4.76
C PHE A 55 -3.07 -9.69 5.48
N ASP A 56 -2.04 -10.29 4.90
CA ASP A 56 -0.68 -10.15 5.38
C ASP A 56 -0.04 -8.91 4.70
N PHE A 57 0.43 -7.96 5.52
CA PHE A 57 1.14 -6.77 5.07
C PHE A 57 2.62 -7.10 4.90
N TYR A 58 3.11 -6.95 3.68
CA TYR A 58 4.51 -7.17 3.30
C TYR A 58 5.18 -5.84 2.98
N GLU A 59 6.43 -5.69 3.43
CA GLU A 59 7.33 -4.56 3.14
C GLU A 59 8.64 -5.13 2.58
N GLY A 60 9.04 -4.71 1.38
CA GLY A 60 10.28 -5.15 0.73
C GLY A 60 10.39 -6.68 0.57
N GLY A 61 9.26 -7.37 0.47
CA GLY A 61 9.21 -8.84 0.40
C GLY A 61 9.19 -9.56 1.76
N LYS A 62 9.31 -8.84 2.89
CA LYS A 62 9.20 -9.40 4.24
C LYS A 62 7.80 -9.18 4.81
N LYS A 63 7.21 -10.23 5.39
CA LYS A 63 5.94 -10.11 6.11
C LYS A 63 6.17 -9.29 7.39
N LEU A 64 5.49 -8.16 7.52
CA LEU A 64 5.52 -7.34 8.73
C LEU A 64 4.49 -7.82 9.75
N CYS A 65 3.23 -7.89 9.34
CA CYS A 65 2.12 -8.18 10.24
C CYS A 65 0.89 -8.64 9.45
N ARG A 66 -0.10 -9.18 10.17
CA ARG A 66 -1.41 -9.52 9.60
C ARG A 66 -2.40 -8.45 10.00
N VAL A 67 -3.00 -7.80 9.01
CA VAL A 67 -4.03 -6.78 9.18
C VAL A 67 -5.39 -7.44 9.04
N SER A 68 -6.25 -7.26 10.03
CA SER A 68 -7.63 -7.74 10.01
C SER A 68 -8.55 -6.53 10.02
N LEU A 69 -9.29 -6.35 8.94
CA LEU A 69 -10.30 -5.32 8.76
C LEU A 69 -11.66 -5.85 9.21
N ASN A 70 -12.26 -5.16 10.16
CA ASN A 70 -13.63 -5.40 10.61
C ASN A 70 -14.65 -4.60 9.78
N VAL A 71 -14.31 -4.30 8.52
CA VAL A 71 -15.15 -3.55 7.59
C VAL A 71 -15.46 -4.41 6.37
N GLU A 72 -16.70 -4.33 5.92
CA GLU A 72 -17.22 -4.99 4.73
C GLU A 72 -16.74 -4.29 3.46
N GLY A 73 -16.10 -5.02 2.56
CA GLY A 73 -15.73 -4.55 1.22
C GLY A 73 -14.23 -4.56 0.89
N LYS A 74 -13.91 -5.10 -0.29
CA LYS A 74 -12.53 -5.26 -0.80
C LYS A 74 -11.79 -3.93 -0.98
N CYS A 75 -12.51 -2.83 -1.24
CA CYS A 75 -11.93 -1.49 -1.39
C CYS A 75 -11.23 -1.01 -0.11
N HIS A 76 -11.67 -1.45 1.07
CA HIS A 76 -11.04 -1.05 2.33
C HIS A 76 -9.64 -1.63 2.52
N VAL A 77 -9.29 -2.70 1.80
CA VAL A 77 -7.94 -3.26 1.82
C VAL A 77 -6.94 -2.26 1.25
N TYR A 78 -7.27 -1.55 0.16
CA TYR A 78 -6.41 -0.53 -0.42
C TYR A 78 -6.18 0.62 0.56
N ASN A 79 -7.24 1.08 1.23
CA ASN A 79 -7.13 2.16 2.23
C ASN A 79 -6.29 1.72 3.44
N ALA A 80 -6.47 0.50 3.91
CA ALA A 80 -5.69 -0.06 5.00
C ALA A 80 -4.21 -0.23 4.62
N LEU A 81 -3.95 -0.67 3.39
CA LEU A 81 -2.59 -0.78 2.85
C LEU A 81 -1.93 0.60 2.73
N ALA A 82 -2.66 1.60 2.22
CA ALA A 82 -2.20 2.97 2.13
C ALA A 82 -1.89 3.57 3.52
N ALA A 83 -2.79 3.36 4.48
CA ALA A 83 -2.61 3.81 5.87
C ALA A 83 -1.41 3.12 6.54
N GLY A 84 -1.26 1.80 6.36
CA GLY A 84 -0.12 1.04 6.88
C GLY A 84 1.20 1.48 6.26
N ALA A 85 1.23 1.70 4.94
CA ALA A 85 2.39 2.23 4.25
C ALA A 85 2.73 3.65 4.75
N ALA A 86 1.74 4.52 4.95
CA ALA A 86 1.92 5.86 5.50
C ALA A 86 2.48 5.81 6.92
N ALA A 87 1.89 4.99 7.80
CA ALA A 87 2.37 4.82 9.17
C ALA A 87 3.84 4.36 9.19
N ARG A 88 4.19 3.39 8.35
CA ARG A 88 5.58 2.91 8.20
C ARG A 88 6.52 3.96 7.65
N PHE A 89 6.08 4.73 6.66
CA PHE A 89 6.84 5.84 6.10
C PHE A 89 7.15 6.92 7.14
N PHE A 90 6.25 7.15 8.10
CA PHE A 90 6.46 8.07 9.22
C PHE A 90 7.21 7.43 10.42
N GLY A 91 7.62 6.17 10.33
CA GLY A 91 8.39 5.48 11.37
C GLY A 91 7.56 4.91 12.53
N LEU A 92 6.25 4.74 12.35
CA LEU A 92 5.39 4.06 13.32
C LEU A 92 5.54 2.54 13.15
N SER A 93 5.79 1.83 14.25
CA SER A 93 6.09 0.39 14.30
C SER A 93 5.15 -0.38 15.22
#